data_AF-A0A0U0WAL8-F1
#
_entry.id   AF-A0A0U0WAL8-F1
#
_cell.length_a   1.000
_cell.length_b   1.000
_cell.length_c   1.000
_cell.angle_alpha   90.00
_cell.angle_beta   90.00
_cell.angle_gamma   90.00
#
_symmetry.space_group_name_H-M   'P 1'
#
loop_
_entity.id
_entity.type
_entity.pdbx_description
1 polymer ?
#
loop_
_entity_poly.entity_id
_entity_poly.type
_entity_poly.pdbx_seq_one_letter_code
_entity_poly.pdbx_strand_id
1 'polypeptide(L)' 'MRAHLPGGKEIVGTAGGIDEQGRLLLETGGQTLVVSAGDVVHLR' A
#
# COMPACT_ATOMS: atom_id res chain seq x y z
N MET A 1 8.35 0.39 2.09
CA MET A 1 7.79 0.13 0.74
C MET A 1 7.11 1.39 0.22
N ARG A 2 6.97 1.53 -1.10
CA ARG A 2 6.24 2.65 -1.73
C ARG A 2 5.06 2.11 -2.50
N ALA A 3 3.88 2.67 -2.27
CA ALA A 3 2.67 2.36 -2.99
C ALA A 3 2.26 3.60 -3.80
N HIS A 4 1.86 3.39 -5.05
CA HIS A 4 1.12 4.41 -5.78
C HIS A 4 -0.36 4.19 -5.48
N LEU A 5 -1.12 5.27 -5.52
CA LEU A 5 -2.56 5.27 -5.33
C LEU A 5 -3.21 5.88 -6.56
N PRO A 6 -4.49 5.52 -6.82
CA PRO A 6 -5.28 6.17 -7.84
C PRO A 6 -5.24 7.70 -7.68
N GLY A 7 -5.04 8.41 -8.79
CA GLY A 7 -4.87 9.87 -8.78
C GLY A 7 -3.41 10.35 -8.66
N GLY A 8 -2.43 9.45 -8.82
CA GLY A 8 -1.01 9.82 -8.87
C GLY A 8 -0.40 10.13 -7.50
N LYS A 9 -1.07 9.73 -6.41
CA LYS A 9 -0.59 9.95 -5.05
C LYS A 9 0.38 8.82 -4.70
N GLU A 10 1.52 9.17 -4.14
CA GLU A 10 2.48 8.20 -3.59
C GLU A 10 2.37 8.16 -2.07
N ILE A 11 2.42 6.96 -1.49
CA ILE A 11 2.56 6.78 -0.05
C ILE A 11 3.75 5.87 0.24
N VAL A 12 4.55 6.29 1.21
CA VAL A 12 5.65 5.52 1.79
C VAL A 12 5.17 4.99 3.14
N GLY A 13 5.31 3.70 3.37
CA GLY A 13 4.94 3.09 4.64
C GLY A 13 5.55 1.71 4.86
N THR A 14 5.13 1.09 5.96
CA THR A 14 5.51 -0.28 6.34
C THR A 14 4.42 -1.27 5.91
N ALA A 15 4.82 -2.37 5.27
CA ALA A 15 3.88 -3.44 4.93
C ALA A 15 3.35 -4.07 6.23
N GLY A 16 2.05 -3.94 6.49
CA GLY A 16 1.38 -4.55 7.63
C GLY A 16 0.92 -5.98 7.35
N GLY A 17 0.64 -6.30 6.08
CA GLY A 17 0.21 -7.64 5.66
C GLY A 17 -0.69 -7.61 4.42
N ILE A 18 -1.31 -8.74 4.11
CA ILE A 18 -2.28 -8.88 3.03
C ILE A 18 -3.63 -9.25 3.64
N ASP A 19 -4.72 -8.62 3.21
CA ASP A 19 -6.06 -8.97 3.66
C ASP A 19 -6.64 -10.17 2.91
N GLU A 20 -7.83 -10.62 3.31
CA GLU A 20 -8.52 -11.79 2.73
C GLU A 20 -8.89 -11.60 1.25
N GLN A 21 -8.88 -10.36 0.74
CA GLN A 21 -9.12 -10.02 -0.65
C GLN A 21 -7.83 -9.93 -1.48
N GLY A 22 -6.66 -10.18 -0.87
CA GLY A 22 -5.36 -10.11 -1.54
C GLY A 22 -4.81 -8.69 -1.68
N ARG A 23 -5.31 -7.73 -0.89
CA ARG A 23 -4.88 -6.32 -0.92
C ARG A 23 -3.83 -6.05 0.15
N LEU A 24 -2.93 -5.11 -0.12
CA LEU A 24 -1.83 -4.77 0.76
C LEU A 24 -2.24 -3.77 1.81
N LEU A 25 -2.00 -4.11 3.07
CA LEU A 25 -2.16 -3.22 4.22
C LEU A 25 -0.86 -2.45 4.42
N LEU A 26 -0.96 -1.12 4.37
CA LEU A 26 0.16 -0.21 4.49
C LEU A 26 0.00 0.66 5.73
N GLU A 27 0.92 0.51 6.67
CA GLU A 27 0.98 1.32 7.88
C GLU A 27 1.76 2.60 7.61
N THR A 28 1.12 3.76 7.79
CA THR A 28 1.72 5.08 7.64
C THR A 28 1.30 6.00 8.78
N GLY A 29 2.26 6.52 9.55
CA GLY A 29 1.99 7.53 10.58
C GLY A 29 0.94 7.15 11.64
N GLY A 30 0.76 5.85 11.89
CA GLY A 30 -0.25 5.32 12.83
C GLY A 30 -1.62 5.04 12.22
N GLN A 31 -1.75 5.10 10.89
CA GLN A 31 -2.97 4.74 10.17
C GLN A 31 -2.70 3.57 9.20
N THR A 32 -3.61 2.61 9.18
CA THR A 32 -3.63 1.51 8.20
C THR A 32 -4.33 1.96 6.93
N LEU A 33 -3.66 1.85 5.79
CA LEU A 33 -4.23 2.11 4.48
C LEU A 33 -4.29 0.82 3.66
N VAL A 34 -5.44 0.56 3.05
CA VAL A 34 -5.63 -0.59 2.16
C VAL A 34 -5.31 -0.16 0.73
N VAL A 35 -4.34 -0.84 0.11
CA VAL A 35 -3.92 -0.60 -1.27
C VAL A 35 -4.21 -1.83 -2.12
N SER A 36 -4.96 -1.66 -3.20
CA SER A 36 -5.25 -2.74 -4.14
C SER A 36 -3.99 -3.12 -4.95
N ALA A 37 -3.88 -4.39 -5.32
CA ALA A 37 -2.73 -4.94 -6.04
C ALA A 37 -2.45 -4.32 -7.42
N GLY A 38 -3.37 -3.51 -7.97
CA GLY A 38 -3.17 -2.78 -9.22
C GLY A 38 -2.23 -1.58 -9.12
N ASP A 39 -2.04 -1.03 -7.92
CA ASP A 39 -1.34 0.26 -7.72
C ASP A 39 0.01 0.12 -6.98
N VAL A 40 0.40 -1.09 -6.58
CA VAL A 40 1.66 -1.32 -5.85
C VAL A 40 2.77 -1.69 -6.82
N VAL A 41 3.59 -0.72 -7.20
CA VAL A 41 4.87 -0.98 -7.87
C VAL A 41 5.94 -1.28 -6.82
N HIS A 42 6.31 -2.56 -6.66
CA HIS A 42 7.50 -2.94 -5.89
C HIS A 42 8.73 -2.63 -6.75
N LEU A 43 9.41 -1.53 -6.48
CA LEU A 43 10.73 -1.27 -7.05
C LEU A 43 11.77 -2.04 -6.24
N ARG A 44 12.51 -2.91 -6.93
CA ARG A 44 13.58 -3.74 -6.38
C ARG A 44 14.75 -2.91 -5.85
#